data_AF-A0A8T3WEM5-F1
#
_entry.id   AF-A0A8T3WEM5-F1
#
_cell.length_a   1.000
_cell.length_b   1.000
_cell.length_c   1.000
_cell.angle_alpha   90.00
_cell.angle_beta   90.00
_cell.angle_gamma   90.00
#
_symmetry.space_group_name_H-M   'P 1'
#
loop_
_entity.id
_entity.type
_entity.pdbx_description
1 polymer ?
#
loop_
_entity_poly.entity_id
_entity_poly.type
_entity_poly.pdbx_seq_one_letter_code
_entity_poly.pdbx_strand_id
1 'polypeptide(L)' 'MEKGVIYRIAGPVVVAKGIKPRMYDVCRVGNEKLMGEVIQIEGEKVIIQVYEDTSGIKPGEPVINT' A
#
# COMPACT_ATOMS: atom_id res chain seq x y z
N MET A 1 -9.64 10.97 3.51
CA MET A 1 -8.38 10.21 3.47
C MET A 1 -8.62 8.91 4.21
N GLU A 2 -8.78 7.82 3.47
CA GLU A 2 -8.88 6.50 4.10
C GLU A 2 -7.49 6.02 4.51
N LYS A 3 -7.37 5.50 5.73
CA LYS A 3 -6.10 5.07 6.32
C LYS A 3 -6.16 3.58 6.60
N GLY A 4 -5.31 2.85 5.89
CA GLY A 4 -5.09 1.43 6.04
C GLY A 4 -3.73 1.16 6.64
N VAL A 5 -3.36 -0.12 6.65
CA VAL A 5 -2.07 -0.58 7.16
C VAL A 5 -1.45 -1.60 6.23
N ILE A 6 -0.12 -1.62 6.21
CA ILE A 6 0.66 -2.65 5.53
C ILE A 6 0.42 -4.00 6.22
N TYR A 7 -0.11 -4.96 5.48
CA TYR A 7 -0.31 -6.33 5.93
C TYR A 7 0.89 -7.22 5.59
N ARG A 8 1.49 -7.06 4.39
CA ARG A 8 2.65 -7.83 3.94
C ARG A 8 3.49 -7.03 2.96
N ILE A 9 4.79 -7.31 2.92
CA ILE A 9 5.75 -6.76 1.96
C ILE A 9 6.44 -7.92 1.23
N ALA A 10 6.56 -7.83 -0.08
CA ALA A 10 7.26 -8.81 -0.92
C ALA A 10 8.01 -8.09 -2.04
N GLY A 11 9.26 -7.71 -1.77
CA GLY A 11 10.02 -6.82 -2.65
C GLY A 11 9.24 -5.51 -2.86
N PRO A 12 9.05 -5.04 -4.11
CA PRO A 12 8.34 -3.79 -4.36
C PRO A 12 6.80 -3.94 -4.30
N VAL A 13 6.27 -5.12 -3.98
CA VAL A 13 4.83 -5.37 -3.86
C VAL A 13 4.40 -5.32 -2.41
N VAL A 14 3.44 -4.47 -2.10
CA VAL A 14 2.87 -4.30 -0.76
C VAL A 14 1.41 -4.72 -0.75
N VAL A 15 1.02 -5.49 0.26
CA VAL A 15 -0.38 -5.83 0.52
C VAL A 15 -0.87 -4.97 1.67
N ALA A 16 -1.93 -4.22 1.47
CA ALA A 16 -2.57 -3.36 2.47
C ALA A 16 -3.97 -3.89 2.84
N LYS A 17 -4.45 -3.48 4.02
CA LYS A 17 -5.82 -3.71 4.50
C LYS A 17 -6.39 -2.44 5.11
N GLY A 18 -7.72 -2.37 5.20
CA GLY A 18 -8.41 -1.24 5.85
C GLY A 18 -8.51 0.02 5.00
N ILE A 19 -8.28 -0.10 3.69
CA ILE A 19 -8.52 0.92 2.68
C ILE A 19 -9.47 0.37 1.62
N LYS A 20 -10.28 1.24 1.02
CA LYS A 20 -11.18 0.92 -0.11
C LYS A 20 -10.81 1.79 -1.32
N PRO A 21 -9.62 1.58 -1.90
CA PRO A 21 -9.21 2.30 -3.09
C PRO A 21 -9.92 1.74 -4.33
N ARG A 22 -9.70 2.37 -5.46
CA ARG A 22 -10.00 1.86 -6.80
C ARG A 22 -8.73 1.35 -7.46
N MET A 23 -8.92 0.54 -8.50
CA MET A 23 -7.82 0.16 -9.39
C MET A 23 -7.13 1.42 -9.94
N TYR A 24 -5.80 1.39 -10.01
CA TYR A 24 -4.93 2.48 -10.47
C TYR A 24 -4.87 3.71 -9.56
N ASP A 25 -5.50 3.68 -8.38
CA ASP A 25 -5.32 4.75 -7.40
C ASP A 25 -3.87 4.81 -6.91
N VAL A 26 -3.39 6.04 -6.72
CA VAL A 26 -2.07 6.29 -6.12
C VAL A 26 -2.17 6.28 -4.60
N CYS A 27 -1.28 5.52 -3.98
CA CYS A 27 -1.17 5.38 -2.54
C CYS A 27 0.18 5.89 -2.02
N ARG A 28 0.17 6.35 -0.77
CA ARG A 28 1.36 6.60 0.05
C ARG A 28 1.53 5.45 1.02
N VAL A 29 2.68 4.77 0.95
CA VAL A 29 2.95 3.52 1.68
C VAL A 29 4.05 3.75 2.72
N GLY A 30 3.80 3.32 3.95
CA GLY A 30 4.75 3.42 5.05
C GLY A 30 4.83 4.82 5.66
N ASN A 31 5.59 4.94 6.74
CA ASN A 31 5.90 6.24 7.34
C ASN A 31 6.75 7.12 6.41
N GLU A 32 7.52 6.49 5.51
CA GLU A 32 8.31 7.16 4.48
C GLU A 32 7.46 7.70 3.32
N LYS A 33 6.17 7.34 3.25
CA LYS A 33 5.21 7.80 2.23
C LYS A 33 5.66 7.50 0.80
N LEU A 34 6.24 6.32 0.61
CA LEU A 34 6.66 5.82 -0.69
C LEU A 34 5.47 5.81 -1.65
N MET A 35 5.68 6.20 -2.89
CA MET A 35 4.62 6.24 -3.88
C MET A 35 4.38 4.84 -4.47
N GLY A 36 3.10 4.46 -4.57
CA GLY A 36 2.71 3.23 -5.26
C GLY A 36 1.33 3.31 -5.88
N GLU A 37 0.98 2.31 -6.65
CA GLU A 37 -0.27 2.22 -7.41
C GLU A 37 -1.01 0.92 -7.09
N VAL A 38 -2.34 1.01 -6.96
CA VAL A 38 -3.19 -0.17 -6.76
C VAL A 38 -3.26 -0.98 -8.05
N ILE A 39 -2.70 -2.19 -8.02
CA ILE A 39 -2.65 -3.09 -9.17
C ILE A 39 -3.61 -4.27 -9.06
N GLN A 40 -4.20 -4.52 -7.88
CA GLN A 40 -5.20 -5.57 -7.69
C GLN A 40 -5.96 -5.35 -6.37
N ILE A 41 -7.24 -5.75 -6.34
CA ILE A 41 -8.11 -5.70 -5.16
C ILE A 41 -8.75 -7.09 -4.97
N GLU A 42 -8.51 -7.72 -3.82
CA GLU A 42 -9.04 -9.04 -3.46
C GLU A 42 -9.75 -8.98 -2.10
N GLY A 43 -11.07 -8.83 -2.12
CA GLY A 43 -11.86 -8.69 -0.89
C GLY A 43 -11.39 -7.50 -0.07
N GLU A 44 -10.83 -7.75 1.12
CA GLU A 44 -10.30 -6.70 2.01
C GLU A 44 -8.81 -6.38 1.78
N LYS A 45 -8.13 -7.14 0.91
CA LYS A 45 -6.72 -6.94 0.60
C LYS A 45 -6.57 -6.11 -0.66
N VAL A 46 -5.66 -5.14 -0.59
CA VAL A 46 -5.25 -4.30 -1.72
C VAL A 46 -3.80 -4.59 -2.02
N ILE A 47 -3.47 -4.88 -3.26
CA ILE A 47 -2.10 -5.09 -3.71
C ILE A 47 -1.64 -3.80 -4.40
N ILE A 48 -0.52 -3.28 -3.91
CA ILE A 48 0.06 -2.00 -4.31
C ILE A 48 1.46 -2.28 -4.85
N GLN A 49 1.74 -1.83 -6.06
CA GLN A 49 3.09 -1.79 -6.62
C GLN A 49 3.75 -0.49 -6.19
N VAL A 50 4.81 -0.58 -5.40
CA VAL A 50 5.61 0.58 -4.98
C VAL A 50 6.67 0.87 -6.05
N TYR A 51 6.86 2.13 -6.39
CA TYR A 51 7.85 2.56 -7.40
C TYR A 51 9.27 2.66 -6.83
N GLU A 52 9.37 2.89 -5.53
CA GLU A 52 10.61 3.07 -4.79
C GLU A 52 11.03 1.79 -4.06
N ASP A 53 12.27 1.75 -3.58
CA ASP A 53 12.76 0.66 -2.75
C ASP A 53 11.95 0.57 -1.45
N THR A 54 11.57 -0.66 -1.08
CA THR A 54 10.73 -0.92 0.11
C THR A 54 11.56 -1.30 1.34
N SER A 55 12.88 -1.12 1.30
CA SER A 55 13.72 -1.25 2.49
C SER A 55 13.35 -0.15 3.49
N GLY A 56 13.14 -0.52 4.75
CA GLY A 56 12.84 0.43 5.82
C GLY A 56 11.38 0.40 6.28
N ILE A 57 10.44 0.10 5.38
CA ILE A 57 9.02 -0.05 5.73
C ILE A 57 8.70 -1.43 6.32
N LYS A 58 7.69 -1.49 7.20
CA LYS A 58 7.33 -2.68 7.98
C LYS A 58 5.82 -2.94 7.98
N PRO A 59 5.37 -4.20 8.18
CA PRO A 59 3.96 -4.47 8.45
C PRO A 59 3.43 -3.66 9.64
N GLY A 60 2.20 -3.17 9.54
CA GLY A 60 1.54 -2.30 10.51
C GLY A 60 1.69 -0.80 10.21
N GLU A 61 2.62 -0.40 9.35
CA GLU A 61 2.78 0.99 8.95
C GLU A 61 1.61 1.51 8.09
N PRO A 62 1.37 2.82 8.02
CA PRO A 62 0.20 3.37 7.37
C PRO A 62 0.23 3.20 5.85
N VAL A 63 -0.94 3.03 5.26
CA VAL A 63 -1.19 3.21 3.83
C VAL A 63 -2.30 4.23 3.66
N ILE A 64 -2.06 5.25 2.83
CA ILE A 64 -3.01 6.34 2.60
C ILE A 64 -3.35 6.37 1.12
N ASN A 65 -4.64 6.23 0.81
CA ASN A 65 -5.17 6.46 -0.53
C ASN A 65 -5.33 7.98 -0.73
N THR A 66 -4.74 8.51 -1.82
CA THR A 66 -4.63 9.96 -2.08
C THR A 66 -5.77 10.44 -2.94
#